data_AF-W9YKY4-F1
#
_entry.id   AF-W9YKY4-F1
#
_cell.length_a   1.000
_cell.length_b   1.000
_cell.length_c   1.000
_cell.angle_alpha   90.00
_cell.angle_beta   90.00
_cell.angle_gamma   90.00
#
_symmetry.space_group_name_H-M   'P 1'
#
loop_
_entity.id
_entity.type
_entity.pdbx_description
1 polymer ?
#
loop_
_entity_poly.entity_id
_entity_poly.type
_entity_poly.pdbx_seq_one_letter_code
_entity_poly.pdbx_strand_id
1 'polypeptide(L)'
;MAKARFGTETIFHLSMSPLPPPPSSYLFLAAAAVALFSLIASLYLYVGSKKAQLDHIPGPWLAKYTDAWRGYQAWRLNHYKDLSNYQINLIGRYGDLVRIGPNIVLCFDPEAISTIYGFKERLEKVN
;
A
#
# COMPACT_ATOMS: atom_id res chain seq x y z
N MET A 1 -63.96 -22.98 -29.30
CA MET A 1 -63.38 -24.00 -28.39
C MET A 1 -61.86 -23.96 -28.55
N ALA A 2 -61.17 -23.02 -27.87
CA ALA A 2 -59.72 -22.87 -27.95
C ALA A 2 -59.07 -23.52 -26.71
N LYS A 3 -58.27 -24.57 -26.93
CA LYS A 3 -57.61 -25.33 -25.86
C LYS A 3 -56.30 -24.65 -25.50
N ALA A 4 -56.25 -23.96 -24.36
CA ALA A 4 -55.06 -23.31 -23.85
C ALA A 4 -53.98 -24.36 -23.52
N ARG A 5 -52.91 -24.40 -24.32
CA ARG A 5 -51.67 -25.17 -24.04
C ARG A 5 -50.71 -24.32 -23.19
N PHE A 6 -51.11 -23.99 -21.97
CA PHE A 6 -50.26 -23.33 -20.99
C PHE A 6 -50.05 -24.32 -19.83
N GLY A 7 -48.89 -24.98 -19.74
CA GLY A 7 -48.67 -25.87 -18.60
C GLY A 7 -47.38 -26.68 -18.55
N THR A 8 -46.63 -26.83 -19.65
CA THR A 8 -45.37 -27.61 -19.62
C THR A 8 -44.13 -26.72 -19.64
N GLU A 9 -44.05 -25.75 -20.54
CA GLU A 9 -42.85 -24.90 -20.73
C GLU A 9 -42.47 -24.10 -19.45
N THR A 10 -43.46 -23.60 -18.71
CA THR A 10 -43.21 -22.77 -17.51
C THR A 10 -42.75 -23.60 -16.31
N ILE A 11 -43.15 -24.88 -16.22
CA ILE A 11 -42.73 -25.78 -15.14
C ILE A 11 -41.29 -26.23 -15.35
N PHE A 12 -40.88 -26.49 -16.60
CA PHE A 12 -39.47 -26.77 -16.91
C PHE A 12 -38.54 -25.60 -16.58
N HIS A 13 -39.01 -24.36 -16.78
CA HIS A 13 -38.22 -23.15 -16.51
C HIS A 13 -38.00 -22.87 -15.01
N LEU A 14 -38.89 -23.36 -14.12
CA LEU A 14 -38.74 -23.25 -12.66
C LEU A 14 -37.82 -24.33 -12.05
N SER A 15 -37.57 -25.42 -12.77
CA SER A 15 -36.72 -26.53 -12.31
C SER A 15 -35.23 -26.35 -12.61
N MET A 16 -34.85 -25.32 -13.37
CA MET A 16 -33.48 -25.08 -13.84
C MET A 16 -32.80 -23.88 -13.17
N SER A 17 -33.36 -23.33 -12.09
CA SER A 17 -32.59 -22.41 -11.26
C SER A 17 -31.44 -23.19 -10.62
N PRO A 18 -30.17 -22.77 -10.80
CA PRO A 18 -29.05 -23.46 -10.18
C PRO A 18 -29.29 -23.48 -8.67
N LEU A 19 -29.30 -24.67 -8.07
CA LEU A 19 -29.40 -24.84 -6.63
C LEU A 19 -28.38 -23.91 -5.96
N PRO A 20 -28.77 -23.12 -4.95
CA PRO A 20 -27.84 -22.25 -4.27
C PRO A 20 -26.69 -23.10 -3.74
N PRO A 21 -25.44 -22.71 -3.98
CA PRO A 21 -24.30 -23.48 -3.52
C PRO A 21 -24.34 -23.56 -1.99
N PRO A 22 -23.84 -24.65 -1.39
CA PRO A 22 -23.98 -24.90 0.05
C PRO A 22 -23.38 -23.74 0.86
N PRO A 23 -23.91 -23.43 2.05
CA PRO A 23 -23.46 -22.28 2.85
C PRO A 23 -21.94 -22.28 3.12
N SER A 24 -21.30 -23.45 3.15
CA SER A 24 -19.86 -23.60 3.32
C SER A 24 -19.03 -23.10 2.12
N SER A 25 -19.53 -23.18 0.89
CA SER A 25 -18.76 -22.75 -0.29
C SER A 25 -18.56 -21.24 -0.35
N TYR A 26 -19.48 -20.44 0.21
CA TYR A 26 -19.30 -19.00 0.30
C TYR A 26 -18.12 -18.61 1.21
N LEU A 27 -17.88 -19.38 2.28
CA LEU A 27 -16.75 -19.15 3.18
C LEU A 27 -15.42 -19.42 2.47
N PHE A 28 -15.34 -20.51 1.69
CA PHE A 28 -14.16 -20.82 0.89
C PHE A 28 -13.91 -19.78 -0.20
N LEU A 29 -14.96 -19.31 -0.88
CA LEU A 29 -14.86 -18.25 -1.89
C LEU A 29 -14.39 -16.92 -1.26
N ALA A 30 -14.95 -16.54 -0.12
CA ALA A 30 -14.52 -15.35 0.61
C ALA A 30 -13.06 -15.46 1.07
N ALA A 31 -12.67 -16.60 1.63
CA ALA A 31 -11.29 -16.85 2.05
C ALA A 31 -10.32 -16.79 0.86
N ALA A 32 -10.68 -17.40 -0.28
CA ALA A 32 -9.88 -17.36 -1.50
C ALA A 32 -9.76 -15.92 -2.05
N ALA A 33 -10.84 -15.15 -2.03
CA ALA A 33 -10.83 -13.74 -2.45
C ALA A 33 -9.94 -12.89 -1.56
N VAL A 34 -10.01 -13.07 -0.23
CA VAL A 34 -9.15 -12.38 0.74
C VAL A 34 -7.68 -12.76 0.56
N ALA A 35 -7.39 -14.05 0.34
CA ALA A 35 -6.04 -14.52 0.08
C ALA A 35 -5.47 -13.94 -1.22
N LEU A 36 -6.27 -13.93 -2.30
CA LEU A 36 -5.87 -13.35 -3.58
C LEU A 36 -5.62 -11.85 -3.48
N PHE A 37 -6.53 -11.11 -2.84
CA PHE A 37 -6.38 -9.68 -2.62
C PHE A 37 -5.10 -9.38 -1.82
N SER A 38 -4.86 -10.14 -0.75
CA SER A 38 -3.67 -10.01 0.09
C SER A 38 -2.38 -10.30 -0.68
N LEU A 39 -2.38 -11.31 -1.55
CA LEU A 39 -1.26 -11.65 -2.43
C LEU A 39 -0.96 -10.51 -3.41
N ILE A 40 -1.99 -9.98 -4.08
CA ILE A 40 -1.86 -8.88 -5.04
C ILE A 40 -1.33 -7.63 -4.35
N ALA A 41 -1.90 -7.26 -3.18
CA ALA A 41 -1.44 -6.13 -2.41
C ALA A 41 0.02 -6.28 -1.98
N SER A 42 0.42 -7.46 -1.49
CA SER A 42 1.80 -7.74 -1.12
C SER A 42 2.76 -7.60 -2.30
N LEU A 43 2.40 -8.16 -3.46
CA LEU A 43 3.20 -8.06 -4.68
C LEU A 43 3.34 -6.61 -5.15
N TYR A 44 2.25 -5.84 -5.13
CA TYR A 44 2.25 -4.43 -5.49
C TYR A 44 3.21 -3.61 -4.62
N LEU A 45 3.15 -3.79 -3.30
CA LEU A 45 4.04 -3.10 -2.35
C LEU A 45 5.50 -3.54 -2.52
N TYR A 46 5.74 -4.84 -2.75
CA TYR A 46 7.09 -5.37 -2.99
C TYR A 46 7.71 -4.79 -4.26
N VAL A 47 6.97 -4.80 -5.38
CA VAL A 47 7.45 -4.24 -6.65
C VAL A 47 7.69 -2.74 -6.53
N GLY A 48 6.79 -2.00 -5.87
CA GLY A 48 6.97 -0.57 -5.61
C GLY A 48 8.25 -0.29 -4.82
N SER A 49 8.51 -1.07 -3.77
CA SER A 49 9.72 -0.97 -2.95
C SER A 49 11.01 -1.20 -3.75
N LYS A 50 11.02 -2.22 -4.62
CA LYS A 50 12.20 -2.60 -5.43
C LYS A 50 12.51 -1.61 -6.54
N LYS A 51 11.48 -1.01 -7.14
CA LYS A 51 11.64 0.03 -8.18
C LYS A 51 12.40 1.26 -7.66
N ALA A 52 12.34 1.54 -6.36
CA ALA A 52 13.04 2.64 -5.73
C ALA A 52 14.57 2.48 -5.76
N GLN A 53 15.09 1.23 -5.83
CA GLN A 53 16.51 0.91 -5.67
C GLN A 53 17.15 1.40 -4.35
N LEU A 54 16.32 1.66 -3.32
CA LEU A 54 16.74 2.16 -2.00
C LEU A 54 16.96 1.03 -0.98
N ASP A 55 17.24 -0.20 -1.41
CA ASP A 55 17.34 -1.36 -0.51
C ASP A 55 18.59 -1.37 0.37
N HIS A 56 19.65 -0.68 -0.09
CA HIS A 56 20.92 -0.51 0.62
C HIS A 56 20.80 0.49 1.78
N ILE A 57 19.76 1.32 1.79
CA ILE A 57 19.57 2.34 2.82
C ILE A 57 18.92 1.70 4.06
N PRO A 58 19.50 1.86 5.26
CA PRO A 58 18.96 1.29 6.49
C PRO A 58 17.65 1.98 6.87
N GLY A 59 16.79 1.28 7.63
CA GLY A 59 15.55 1.86 8.14
C GLY A 59 14.52 0.83 8.61
N PRO A 60 13.38 1.31 9.13
CA PRO A 60 12.29 0.46 9.61
C PRO A 60 11.78 -0.47 8.50
N TRP A 61 11.56 -1.74 8.84
CA TRP A 61 11.15 -2.75 7.85
C TRP A 61 9.82 -2.43 7.15
N LEU A 62 8.83 -1.95 7.91
CA LEU A 62 7.52 -1.54 7.36
C LEU A 62 7.63 -0.34 6.41
N ALA A 63 8.57 0.57 6.68
CA ALA A 63 8.78 1.76 5.85
C ALA A 63 9.31 1.41 4.45
N LYS A 64 9.96 0.25 4.28
CA LYS A 64 10.46 -0.19 2.97
C LYS A 64 9.34 -0.46 1.97
N TYR A 65 8.17 -0.92 2.45
CA TYR A 65 7.09 -1.40 1.59
C TYR A 65 5.91 -0.44 1.51
N THR A 66 5.66 0.36 2.55
CA THR A 66 4.46 1.20 2.62
C THR A 66 4.69 2.51 3.38
N ASP A 67 3.96 3.55 2.98
CA ASP A 67 3.88 4.84 3.69
C ASP A 67 3.12 4.76 5.02
N ALA A 68 2.43 3.65 5.29
CA ALA A 68 1.64 3.48 6.52
C ALA A 68 2.48 3.67 7.80
N TRP A 69 3.75 3.24 7.78
CA TRP A 69 4.65 3.44 8.90
C TRP A 69 4.84 4.93 9.21
N ARG A 70 5.10 5.76 8.20
CA ARG A 70 5.28 7.22 8.37
C ARG A 70 3.97 7.91 8.77
N GLY A 71 2.84 7.47 8.21
CA GLY A 71 1.51 7.95 8.60
C GLY A 71 1.21 7.68 10.09
N TYR A 72 1.55 6.48 10.57
CA TYR A 72 1.42 6.13 11.99
C TYR A 72 2.31 7.00 12.88
N GLN A 73 3.57 7.25 12.49
CA GLN A 73 4.46 8.13 13.23
C GLN A 73 3.93 9.57 13.29
N ALA A 74 3.42 10.10 12.18
CA ALA A 74 2.80 11.43 12.13
C ALA A 74 1.54 11.52 13.01
N TRP A 75 0.69 10.49 12.98
CA TRP A 75 -0.48 10.41 13.85
C TRP A 75 -0.08 10.39 15.33
N ARG A 76 0.94 9.61 15.72
CA ARG A 76 1.46 9.56 17.10
C ARG A 76 1.99 10.92 17.56
N LEU A 77 2.78 11.62 16.74
CA LEU A 77 3.32 12.94 17.09
C LEU A 77 2.22 13.96 17.39
N ASN A 78 1.11 13.93 16.65
CA ASN A 78 -0.01 14.84 16.89
C ASN A 78 -0.73 14.59 18.23
N HIS A 79 -0.64 13.37 18.78
CA HIS A 79 -1.34 13.00 20.02
C HIS A 79 -0.44 13.04 21.26
N TYR A 80 0.87 12.95 21.10
CA TYR A 80 1.82 12.89 22.21
C TYR A 80 2.84 14.03 22.10
N LYS A 81 2.64 15.09 22.90
CA LYS A 81 3.50 16.29 22.93
C LYS A 81 4.96 16.00 23.32
N ASP A 82 5.22 14.89 24.01
CA ASP A 82 6.56 14.47 24.45
C ASP A 82 7.22 13.43 23.55
N LEU A 83 6.62 13.09 22.40
CA LEU A 83 7.32 12.25 21.43
C LEU A 83 8.46 13.07 20.81
N SER A 84 9.66 12.93 21.39
CA SER A 84 10.92 13.28 20.74
C SER A 84 10.81 12.96 19.25
N ASN A 85 11.13 13.94 18.39
CA ASN A 85 10.96 13.85 16.95
C ASN A 85 11.45 12.46 16.48
N TYR A 86 10.54 11.63 15.98
CA TYR A 86 10.86 10.25 15.61
C TYR A 86 12.08 10.19 14.67
N GLN A 87 12.25 11.22 13.84
CA GLN A 87 13.42 11.46 12.99
C GLN A 87 14.74 11.43 13.76
N ILE A 88 14.83 12.10 14.92
CA ILE A 88 16.04 12.11 15.77
C ILE A 88 16.34 10.68 16.26
N ASN A 89 15.32 9.94 16.66
CA ASN A 89 15.48 8.55 17.09
C ASN A 89 15.94 7.64 15.94
N LEU A 90 15.46 7.88 14.71
CA LEU A 90 15.89 7.14 13.52
C LEU A 90 17.34 7.43 13.20
N ILE A 91 17.74 8.69 13.22
CA ILE A 91 19.11 9.11 12.95
C ILE A 91 20.05 8.48 13.99
N GLY A 92 19.70 8.55 15.28
CA GLY A 92 20.49 7.92 16.35
C GLY A 92 20.60 6.40 16.24
N ARG A 93 19.67 5.72 15.56
CA ARG A 93 19.67 4.25 15.41
C ARG A 93 20.30 3.76 14.11
N TYR A 94 20.06 4.47 13.01
CA TYR A 94 20.39 4.02 11.65
C TYR A 94 21.45 4.88 10.97
N GLY A 95 21.84 6.01 11.56
CA GLY A 95 22.80 6.97 11.00
C GLY A 95 22.13 8.10 10.21
N ASP A 96 22.94 8.86 9.49
CA ASP A 96 22.53 10.12 8.85
C ASP A 96 21.63 9.95 7.62
N LEU A 97 21.46 8.71 7.13
CA LEU A 97 20.62 8.38 5.99
C LEU A 97 19.68 7.22 6.32
N VAL A 98 18.38 7.48 6.34
CA VAL A 98 17.38 6.48 6.77
C VAL A 98 16.20 6.40 5.83
N ARG A 99 15.85 5.19 5.36
CA ARG A 99 14.66 4.97 4.52
C ARG A 99 13.40 5.03 5.38
N ILE A 100 12.51 5.98 5.08
CA ILE A 100 11.26 6.23 5.82
C ILE A 100 9.98 5.98 4.99
N GLY A 101 10.14 5.59 3.73
CA GLY A 101 9.05 5.18 2.85
C GLY A 101 9.58 4.35 1.67
N PRO A 102 8.70 3.81 0.81
CA PRO A 102 9.11 3.02 -0.34
C PRO A 102 10.02 3.82 -1.28
N ASN A 103 9.71 5.10 -1.50
CA ASN A 103 10.49 6.03 -2.34
C ASN A 103 10.92 7.29 -1.56
N ILE A 104 11.09 7.20 -0.24
CA ILE A 104 11.35 8.35 0.62
C ILE A 104 12.50 8.03 1.59
N VAL A 105 13.46 8.95 1.64
CA VAL A 105 14.63 8.87 2.50
C VAL A 105 14.71 10.13 3.36
N LEU A 106 15.06 9.95 4.63
CA LEU A 106 15.45 10.99 5.56
C LEU A 106 16.96 11.16 5.46
N CYS A 107 17.42 12.38 5.17
CA CYS A 107 18.83 12.74 5.09
C CYS A 107 19.14 13.79 6.15
N PHE A 108 20.13 13.52 6.98
CA PHE A 108 20.62 14.40 8.05
C PHE A 108 22.12 14.73 7.87
N ASP A 109 22.57 14.76 6.62
CA ASP A 109 23.92 15.16 6.25
C ASP A 109 23.93 16.63 5.77
N PRO A 110 24.66 17.54 6.46
CA PRO A 110 24.81 18.93 6.03
C PRO A 110 25.48 19.09 4.66
N GLU A 111 26.40 18.20 4.30
CA GLU A 111 27.14 18.29 3.03
C GLU A 111 26.21 17.97 1.84
N ALA A 112 25.29 17.03 2.05
CA ALA A 112 24.29 16.63 1.06
C ALA A 112 23.28 17.75 0.71
N ILE A 113 23.08 18.76 1.58
CA ILE A 113 22.14 19.88 1.33
C ILE A 113 22.49 20.60 0.03
N SER A 114 23.77 20.87 -0.19
CA SER A 114 24.26 21.56 -1.39
C SER A 114 23.96 20.78 -2.67
N THR A 115 24.07 19.46 -2.60
CA THR A 115 23.84 18.54 -3.72
C THR A 115 22.34 18.35 -3.99
N ILE A 116 21.52 18.23 -2.95
CA ILE A 116 20.07 18.02 -3.06
C ILE A 116 19.36 19.29 -3.55
N TYR A 117 19.72 20.46 -3.01
CA TYR A 117 19.04 21.72 -3.34
C TYR A 117 19.66 22.47 -4.52
N GLY A 118 20.88 22.13 -4.95
CA GLY A 118 21.43 22.53 -6.25
C GLY A 118 21.43 24.03 -6.52
N PHE A 119 21.88 24.86 -5.58
CA PHE A 119 21.88 26.33 -5.68
C PHE A 119 22.76 26.94 -6.80
N LYS A 120 23.31 26.15 -7.73
CA LYS A 120 24.45 26.58 -8.56
C LYS A 120 24.16 26.88 -10.04
N GLU A 121 23.06 26.43 -10.65
CA GLU A 121 22.99 26.40 -12.13
C GLU A 121 21.87 27.19 -12.82
N ARG A 122 20.87 27.74 -12.12
CA ARG A 122 19.71 28.33 -12.82
C ARG A 122 19.22 29.66 -12.24
N LEU A 123 20.11 30.63 -12.15
CA LEU A 123 19.75 32.04 -11.96
C LEU A 123 20.54 32.92 -12.94
N GLU A 124 20.52 32.58 -14.23
CA GLU A 124 20.88 33.56 -15.26
C GLU A 124 19.69 34.48 -15.51
N LYS A 125 19.79 35.73 -15.05
CA LYS A 125 18.87 36.78 -15.45
C LYS A 125 19.21 37.16 -16.88
N VAL A 126 18.44 36.61 -17.83
CA VAL A 126 18.49 37.02 -19.23
C VAL A 126 18.22 38.52 -19.29
N ASN A 127 19.18 39.28 -19.83
CA ASN A 127 19.14 40.74 -19.94
C ASN A 127 18.89 41.13 -21.39
#